data_AF-A0A948CY77-F1
#
_entry.id   AF-A0A948CY77-F1
#
_cell.length_a   1.000
_cell.length_b   1.000
_cell.length_c   1.000
_cell.angle_alpha   90.00
_cell.angle_beta   90.00
_cell.angle_gamma   90.00
#
_symmetry.space_group_name_H-M   'P 1'
#
loop_
_entity.id
_entity.type
_entity.pdbx_description
1 polymer ?
#
loop_
_entity_poly.entity_id
_entity_poly.type
_entity_poly.pdbx_seq_one_letter_code
_entity_poly.pdbx_strand_id
1 'polypeptide(L)'
;MKNTYTQLSCEERDKIAVLRAKDLPLRDIAEIIGRNKSTISRELQRNSALVYDVYLPHKADRRAKERKCKAGIRPRLKDTMIRQYVTKKLKIGWSPEQIAGRLSEDHPSLSISHEAIYQYIYDKDTRKVVNLAIYLPRAHKKRKLFGRGHHHKAFHIPRRVSINERPKHIEKRKQSGHWEADTMVSRQSKKSLAISLERSSRLLHIDKLVAKESHKLVNALTRRLSCYPQQLRRTITYDNGSENVEHERINETLGTRSYFCNPFHSWEKGSVEYSIGLVRRFLPKKTDFAKISHYRVRKIEKLLNNRPRKCLNFQTPSEVFNSCVALTG
;
A
#
# COMPACT_ATOMS: atom_id res chain seq x y z
N MET A 1 29.73 -24.51 31.92
CA MET A 1 29.97 -23.21 31.27
C MET A 1 29.25 -23.17 29.93
N LYS A 2 28.44 -22.15 29.64
CA LYS A 2 27.82 -21.97 28.32
C LYS A 2 28.93 -21.77 27.29
N ASN A 3 29.21 -22.77 26.46
CA ASN A 3 30.11 -22.65 25.32
C ASN A 3 29.47 -21.74 24.26
N THR A 4 29.56 -20.43 24.46
CA THR A 4 29.30 -19.46 23.39
C THR A 4 30.42 -19.61 22.37
N TYR A 5 30.08 -20.13 21.19
CA TYR A 5 31.01 -20.26 20.09
C TYR A 5 31.54 -18.88 19.68
N THR A 6 32.84 -18.66 19.88
CA THR A 6 33.56 -17.44 19.46
C THR A 6 34.42 -17.73 18.24
N GLN A 7 34.35 -16.83 17.24
CA GLN A 7 35.22 -16.89 16.06
C GLN A 7 36.66 -16.56 16.45
N LEU A 8 37.64 -17.07 15.69
CA LEU A 8 39.05 -16.71 15.90
C LEU A 8 39.26 -15.21 15.69
N SER A 9 40.02 -14.58 16.59
CA SER A 9 40.43 -13.17 16.49
C SER A 9 41.57 -12.98 15.48
N CYS A 10 41.89 -11.72 15.14
CA CYS A 10 43.03 -11.42 14.29
C CYS A 10 44.35 -11.88 14.94
N GLU A 11 44.53 -11.59 16.23
CA GLU A 11 45.71 -12.00 17.01
C GLU A 11 45.87 -13.52 17.08
N GLU A 12 44.77 -14.27 17.24
CA GLU A 12 44.81 -15.73 17.21
C GLU A 12 45.24 -16.23 15.83
N ARG A 13 44.81 -15.58 14.73
CA ARG A 13 45.28 -15.92 13.37
C ARG A 13 46.76 -15.61 13.17
N ASP A 14 47.26 -14.50 13.73
CA ASP A 14 48.69 -14.16 13.67
C ASP A 14 49.54 -15.21 14.41
N LYS A 15 49.09 -15.63 15.60
CA LYS A 15 49.72 -16.73 16.35
C LYS A 15 49.71 -18.05 15.57
N ILE A 16 48.60 -18.40 14.90
CA ILE A 16 48.52 -19.59 14.05
C ILE A 16 49.58 -19.53 12.94
N ALA A 17 49.79 -18.39 12.29
CA ALA A 17 50.80 -18.26 11.24
C ALA A 17 52.22 -18.46 11.77
N VAL A 18 52.58 -17.82 12.89
CA VAL A 18 53.91 -17.95 13.48
C VAL A 18 54.18 -19.39 13.93
N LEU A 19 53.21 -20.03 14.58
CA LEU A 19 53.37 -21.41 15.05
C LEU A 19 53.39 -22.41 13.88
N ARG A 20 52.65 -22.14 12.80
CA ARG A 20 52.69 -22.97 11.60
C ARG A 20 54.01 -22.84 10.85
N ALA A 21 54.61 -21.66 10.80
CA ALA A 21 55.92 -21.42 10.23
C ALA A 21 57.07 -22.10 11.01
N LYS A 22 56.82 -22.48 12.27
CA LYS A 22 57.72 -23.28 13.12
C LYS A 22 57.45 -24.80 13.03
N ASP A 23 56.64 -25.24 12.06
CA ASP A 23 56.27 -26.65 11.83
C ASP A 23 55.65 -27.38 13.04
N LEU A 24 55.06 -26.64 13.98
CA LEU A 24 54.36 -27.25 15.12
C LEU A 24 53.13 -28.07 14.65
N PRO A 25 52.87 -29.22 15.28
CA PRO A 25 51.69 -30.02 14.96
C PRO A 25 50.42 -29.31 15.44
N LEU A 26 49.30 -29.57 14.76
CA LEU A 26 48.01 -28.89 15.01
C LEU A 26 47.48 -29.06 16.44
N ARG A 27 47.91 -30.10 17.16
CA ARG A 27 47.51 -30.34 18.56
C ARG A 27 48.15 -29.30 19.47
N ASP A 28 49.46 -29.07 19.31
CA ASP A 28 50.22 -28.13 20.13
C ASP A 28 49.82 -26.69 19.82
N ILE A 29 49.56 -26.36 18.56
CA ILE A 29 49.01 -25.06 18.17
C ILE A 29 47.65 -24.81 18.86
N ALA A 30 46.81 -25.84 18.93
CA ALA A 30 45.50 -25.74 19.56
C ALA A 30 45.61 -25.53 21.07
N GLU A 31 46.55 -26.21 21.73
CA GLU A 31 46.84 -26.07 23.16
C GLU A 31 47.40 -24.67 23.50
N ILE A 32 48.39 -24.19 22.74
CA ILE A 32 49.01 -22.86 22.93
C ILE A 32 47.99 -21.72 22.78
N ILE A 33 47.04 -21.87 21.85
CA ILE A 33 46.01 -20.85 21.58
C ILE A 33 44.79 -21.04 22.50
N GLY A 34 44.67 -22.17 23.20
CA GLY A 34 43.51 -22.48 24.04
C GLY A 34 42.23 -22.76 23.23
N ARG A 35 42.37 -23.38 22.05
CA ARG A 35 41.26 -23.70 21.13
C ARG A 35 41.21 -25.20 20.83
N ASN A 36 40.08 -25.68 20.34
CA ASN A 36 39.97 -27.07 19.91
C ASN A 36 40.74 -27.30 18.59
N LYS A 37 41.46 -28.42 18.47
CA LYS A 37 42.18 -28.84 17.24
C LYS A 37 41.31 -28.74 15.98
N SER A 38 40.03 -29.13 16.06
CA SER A 38 39.11 -29.04 14.92
C SER A 38 38.81 -27.61 14.49
N THR A 39 38.94 -26.61 15.38
CA THR A 39 38.80 -25.19 15.02
C THR A 39 39.97 -24.72 14.19
N ILE A 40 41.20 -25.06 14.61
CA ILE A 40 42.44 -24.71 13.89
C ILE A 40 42.47 -25.41 12.52
N SER A 41 42.15 -26.71 12.48
CA SER A 41 42.08 -27.47 11.22
C SER A 41 41.07 -26.86 10.22
N ARG A 42 39.85 -26.53 10.67
CA ARG A 42 38.84 -25.88 9.81
C ARG A 42 39.25 -24.47 9.38
N GLU A 43 39.96 -23.72 10.22
CA GLU A 43 40.44 -22.38 9.85
C GLU A 43 41.46 -22.49 8.72
N LEU A 44 42.47 -23.33 8.88
CA LEU A 44 43.51 -23.56 7.89
C LEU A 44 42.90 -24.07 6.58
N GLN A 45 42.03 -25.08 6.63
CA GLN A 45 41.38 -25.64 5.43
C GLN A 45 40.54 -24.59 4.67
N ARG A 46 39.85 -23.69 5.38
CA ARG A 46 38.96 -22.69 4.77
C ARG A 46 39.66 -21.42 4.32
N ASN A 47 40.86 -21.14 4.86
CA ASN A 47 41.50 -19.84 4.72
C ASN A 47 42.95 -19.86 4.22
N SER A 48 43.60 -21.01 4.08
CA SER A 48 44.90 -21.12 3.42
C SER A 48 44.80 -20.70 1.94
N ALA A 49 45.92 -20.25 1.35
CA ALA A 49 45.97 -20.02 -0.08
C ALA A 49 46.12 -21.36 -0.80
N LEU A 50 45.36 -21.60 -1.88
CA LEU A 50 45.45 -22.82 -2.68
C LEU A 50 46.74 -22.89 -3.51
N VAL A 51 47.40 -21.75 -3.72
CA VAL A 51 48.50 -21.57 -4.68
C VAL A 51 49.88 -21.57 -3.99
N TYR A 52 49.92 -21.26 -2.69
CA TYR A 52 51.13 -21.26 -1.89
C TYR A 52 50.77 -21.90 -0.55
N ASP A 53 51.57 -22.85 -0.05
CA ASP A 53 51.36 -23.51 1.26
C ASP A 53 51.66 -22.57 2.45
N VAL A 54 51.30 -21.30 2.31
CA VAL A 54 51.54 -20.22 3.25
C VAL A 54 50.20 -19.72 3.78
N TYR A 55 50.04 -19.83 5.09
CA TYR A 55 48.90 -19.27 5.79
C TYR A 55 49.13 -17.78 6.08
N LEU A 56 48.35 -16.90 5.43
CA LEU A 56 48.44 -15.44 5.59
C LEU A 56 47.30 -14.93 6.48
N PRO A 57 47.57 -14.50 7.74
CA PRO A 57 46.54 -14.08 8.70
C PRO A 57 45.62 -12.97 8.20
N HIS A 58 46.18 -11.92 7.58
CA HIS A 58 45.39 -10.79 7.09
C HIS A 58 44.39 -11.20 5.99
N LYS A 59 44.77 -12.14 5.10
CA LYS A 59 43.86 -12.66 4.06
C LYS A 59 42.82 -13.61 4.66
N ALA A 60 43.23 -14.43 5.63
CA ALA A 60 42.34 -15.32 6.36
C ALA A 60 41.24 -14.55 7.11
N ASP A 61 41.63 -13.46 7.79
CA ASP A 61 40.70 -12.58 8.50
C ASP A 61 39.73 -11.88 7.53
N ARG A 62 40.24 -11.35 6.40
CA ARG A 62 39.39 -10.77 5.35
C ARG A 62 38.38 -11.76 4.81
N ARG A 63 38.81 -12.99 4.46
CA ARG A 63 37.92 -14.07 3.98
C ARG A 63 36.89 -14.48 5.02
N ALA A 64 37.28 -14.57 6.30
CA ALA A 64 36.37 -14.87 7.40
C ALA A 64 35.31 -13.77 7.57
N LYS A 65 35.71 -12.49 7.52
CA LYS A 65 34.81 -11.33 7.55
C LYS A 65 33.87 -11.31 6.35
N GLU A 66 34.37 -11.52 5.14
CA GLU A 66 33.54 -11.61 3.93
C GLU A 66 32.52 -12.75 4.00
N ARG A 67 32.94 -13.95 4.42
CA ARG A 67 32.04 -15.08 4.63
C ARG A 67 31.00 -14.78 5.71
N LYS A 68 31.38 -14.09 6.79
CA LYS A 68 30.43 -13.65 7.83
C LYS A 68 29.44 -12.62 7.30
N CYS A 69 29.89 -11.65 6.52
CA CYS A 69 29.02 -10.66 5.87
C CYS A 69 28.06 -11.30 4.87
N LYS A 70 28.49 -12.36 4.18
CA LYS A 70 27.66 -13.14 3.24
C LYS A 70 26.79 -14.18 3.96
N ALA A 71 27.20 -14.65 5.14
CA ALA A 71 26.47 -15.61 5.94
C ALA A 71 25.17 -14.97 6.44
N GLY A 72 24.05 -15.43 5.87
CA GLY A 72 22.73 -14.88 6.15
C GLY A 72 22.14 -14.03 5.03
N ILE A 73 22.92 -13.68 4.00
CA ILE A 73 22.37 -13.08 2.77
C ILE A 73 21.60 -14.18 2.02
N ARG A 74 20.29 -14.23 2.23
CA ARG A 74 19.37 -15.08 1.48
C ARG A 74 18.74 -14.24 0.36
N PRO A 75 18.56 -14.80 -0.85
CA PRO A 75 17.81 -14.12 -1.90
C PRO A 75 16.44 -13.73 -1.36
N ARG A 76 16.17 -12.43 -1.33
CA ARG A 76 14.88 -11.89 -0.91
C ARG A 76 13.86 -12.30 -1.98
N LEU A 77 12.76 -12.95 -1.56
CA LEU A 77 11.84 -13.70 -2.44
C LEU A 77 12.52 -14.82 -3.22
N LYS A 78 12.58 -16.07 -2.74
CA LYS A 78 13.14 -17.18 -3.54
C LYS A 78 12.18 -17.70 -4.61
N ASP A 79 10.89 -17.68 -4.30
CA ASP A 79 9.84 -18.23 -5.14
C ASP A 79 9.56 -17.32 -6.35
N THR A 80 9.64 -17.89 -7.54
CA THR A 80 9.36 -17.20 -8.81
C THR A 80 7.90 -16.78 -8.92
N MET A 81 6.96 -17.58 -8.39
CA MET A 81 5.53 -17.27 -8.40
C MET A 81 5.24 -16.04 -7.55
N ILE A 82 5.81 -15.96 -6.34
CA ILE A 82 5.65 -14.77 -5.48
C ILE A 82 6.27 -13.54 -6.15
N ARG A 83 7.46 -13.65 -6.77
CA ARG A 83 8.09 -12.52 -7.49
C ARG A 83 7.21 -12.00 -8.63
N GLN A 84 6.65 -12.90 -9.44
CA GLN A 84 5.75 -12.54 -10.54
C GLN A 84 4.47 -11.88 -10.02
N TYR A 85 3.86 -12.45 -8.98
CA TYR A 85 2.67 -11.89 -8.33
C TYR A 85 2.94 -10.48 -7.79
N VAL A 86 4.00 -10.31 -6.98
CA VAL A 86 4.42 -9.01 -6.42
C VAL A 86 4.63 -7.99 -7.53
N THR A 87 5.38 -8.35 -8.58
CA THR A 87 5.66 -7.45 -9.71
C THR A 87 4.39 -7.02 -10.44
N LYS A 88 3.50 -7.98 -10.74
CA LYS A 88 2.23 -7.73 -11.41
C LYS A 88 1.34 -6.81 -10.58
N LYS A 89 1.20 -7.08 -9.29
CA LYS A 89 0.32 -6.31 -8.39
C LYS A 89 0.87 -4.92 -8.07
N LEU A 90 2.20 -4.75 -7.96
CA LEU A 90 2.83 -3.42 -7.85
C LEU A 90 2.55 -2.57 -9.09
N LYS A 91 2.70 -3.13 -10.30
CA LYS A 91 2.46 -2.41 -11.57
C LYS A 91 1.03 -1.88 -11.72
N ILE A 92 0.04 -2.56 -11.14
CA ILE A 92 -1.36 -2.09 -11.10
C ILE A 92 -1.65 -1.14 -9.90
N GLY A 93 -0.64 -0.85 -9.09
CA GLY A 93 -0.67 0.14 -8.02
C GLY A 93 -1.10 -0.37 -6.65
N TRP A 94 -0.95 -1.67 -6.36
CA TRP A 94 -1.14 -2.21 -5.01
C TRP A 94 0.09 -1.90 -4.14
N SER A 95 -0.11 -1.69 -2.84
CA SER A 95 1.01 -1.55 -1.89
C SER A 95 1.57 -2.91 -1.47
N PRO A 96 2.83 -3.00 -1.03
CA PRO A 96 3.38 -4.22 -0.45
C PRO A 96 2.51 -4.86 0.63
N GLU A 97 1.90 -4.05 1.50
CA GLU A 97 0.96 -4.53 2.52
C GLU A 97 -0.31 -5.17 1.93
N GLN A 98 -0.87 -4.55 0.89
CA GLN A 98 -2.02 -5.10 0.16
C GLN A 98 -1.70 -6.42 -0.54
N ILE A 99 -0.50 -6.52 -1.11
CA ILE A 99 -0.03 -7.72 -1.80
C ILE A 99 0.16 -8.85 -0.80
N ALA A 100 0.87 -8.59 0.31
CA ALA A 100 1.11 -9.57 1.36
C ALA A 100 -0.20 -10.11 1.97
N GLY A 101 -1.13 -9.21 2.31
CA GLY A 101 -2.40 -9.60 2.93
C GLY A 101 -3.36 -10.34 2.00
N ARG A 102 -3.24 -10.14 0.68
CA ARG A 102 -4.09 -10.82 -0.32
C ARG A 102 -3.48 -12.11 -0.86
N LEU A 103 -2.16 -12.31 -0.70
CA LEU A 103 -1.44 -13.42 -1.32
C LEU A 103 -2.00 -14.78 -0.87
N SER A 104 -2.28 -14.96 0.41
CA SER A 104 -2.80 -16.22 0.95
C SER A 104 -4.22 -16.54 0.49
N GLU A 105 -5.03 -15.53 0.14
CA GLU A 105 -6.37 -15.75 -0.42
C GLU A 105 -6.28 -16.15 -1.90
N ASP A 106 -5.46 -15.45 -2.68
CA ASP A 106 -5.27 -15.74 -4.12
C ASP A 106 -4.49 -17.06 -4.34
N HIS A 107 -3.60 -17.43 -3.40
CA HIS A 107 -2.72 -18.59 -3.46
C HIS A 107 -2.58 -19.25 -2.07
N PRO A 108 -3.46 -20.21 -1.71
CA PRO A 108 -3.57 -20.78 -0.35
C PRO A 108 -2.31 -21.42 0.27
N SER A 109 -1.25 -21.68 -0.51
CA SER A 109 0.02 -22.24 -0.03
C SER A 109 1.14 -21.20 0.11
N LEU A 110 0.91 -19.96 -0.31
CA LEU A 110 1.93 -18.92 -0.37
C LEU A 110 1.63 -17.82 0.65
N SER A 111 2.67 -17.41 1.37
CA SER A 111 2.59 -16.28 2.29
C SER A 111 3.88 -15.48 2.26
N ILE A 112 3.76 -14.19 2.53
CA ILE A 112 4.92 -13.31 2.64
C ILE A 112 4.64 -12.12 3.53
N SER A 113 5.65 -11.65 4.25
CA SER A 113 5.58 -10.36 4.96
C SER A 113 5.74 -9.19 3.98
N HIS A 114 4.98 -8.11 4.21
CA HIS A 114 5.13 -6.89 3.42
C HIS A 114 6.52 -6.27 3.56
N GLU A 115 7.20 -6.48 4.69
CA GLU A 115 8.59 -6.08 4.90
C GLU A 115 9.55 -6.82 3.97
N ALA A 116 9.36 -8.13 3.74
CA ALA A 116 10.18 -8.87 2.77
C ALA A 116 9.99 -8.32 1.35
N ILE A 117 8.78 -7.88 1.00
CA ILE A 117 8.51 -7.20 -0.28
C ILE A 117 9.27 -5.86 -0.34
N TYR A 118 9.23 -5.03 0.72
CA TYR A 118 9.98 -3.79 0.76
C TYR A 118 11.49 -4.01 0.63
N GLN A 119 12.03 -4.95 1.39
CA GLN A 119 13.44 -5.32 1.34
C GLN A 119 13.87 -5.81 -0.04
N TYR A 120 13.00 -6.51 -0.77
CA TYR A 120 13.23 -6.90 -2.17
C TYR A 120 13.21 -5.70 -3.11
N ILE A 121 12.23 -4.79 -2.98
CA ILE A 121 12.14 -3.59 -3.82
C ILE A 121 13.35 -2.66 -3.64
N TYR A 122 13.87 -2.55 -2.41
CA TYR A 122 14.99 -1.67 -2.08
C TYR A 122 16.37 -2.34 -2.22
N ASP A 123 16.41 -3.64 -2.49
CA ASP A 123 17.66 -4.37 -2.70
C ASP A 123 18.45 -3.82 -3.89
N LYS A 124 19.76 -3.59 -3.70
CA LYS A 124 20.61 -2.91 -4.69
C LYS A 124 20.72 -3.72 -5.98
N ASP A 125 20.89 -5.03 -5.88
CA ASP A 125 21.08 -5.88 -7.05
C ASP A 125 19.77 -6.07 -7.80
N THR A 126 18.66 -6.21 -7.08
CA THR A 126 17.31 -6.22 -7.67
C THR A 126 17.02 -4.92 -8.44
N ARG A 127 17.37 -3.76 -7.88
CA ARG A 127 17.13 -2.45 -8.53
C ARG A 127 17.97 -2.21 -9.78
N LYS A 128 19.15 -2.83 -9.90
CA LYS A 128 19.95 -2.80 -11.14
C LYS A 128 19.23 -3.49 -12.30
N VAL A 129 18.44 -4.54 -12.01
CA VAL A 129 17.70 -5.30 -13.03
C VAL A 129 16.30 -4.71 -13.27
N VAL A 130 15.54 -4.46 -12.20
CA VAL A 130 14.16 -3.93 -12.28
C VAL A 130 13.91 -2.92 -11.16
N ASN A 131 13.68 -1.66 -11.53
CA ASN A 131 13.34 -0.62 -10.57
C ASN A 131 11.83 -0.62 -10.21
N LEU A 132 11.41 -1.54 -9.34
CA LEU A 132 10.01 -1.62 -8.87
C LEU A 132 9.58 -0.48 -7.94
N ALA A 133 10.54 0.30 -7.40
CA ALA A 133 10.26 1.37 -6.47
C ALA A 133 9.41 2.50 -7.07
N ILE A 134 9.43 2.65 -8.40
CA ILE A 134 8.62 3.65 -9.13
C ILE A 134 7.11 3.43 -8.97
N TYR A 135 6.69 2.21 -8.66
CA TYR A 135 5.28 1.85 -8.49
C TYR A 135 4.80 2.06 -7.05
N LEU A 136 5.71 2.40 -6.12
CA LEU A 136 5.33 2.60 -4.74
C LEU A 136 4.50 3.88 -4.56
N PRO A 137 3.51 3.88 -3.65
CA PRO A 137 2.52 4.96 -3.57
C PRO A 137 3.02 6.35 -3.15
N ARG A 138 4.25 6.48 -2.65
CA ARG A 138 4.73 7.70 -1.98
C ARG A 138 5.99 8.23 -2.64
N ALA A 139 5.87 9.44 -3.20
CA ALA A 139 6.92 10.45 -3.06
C ALA A 139 6.69 11.17 -1.72
N HIS A 140 7.76 11.52 -0.99
CA HIS A 140 7.64 12.25 0.27
C HIS A 140 6.86 13.56 0.08
N LYS A 141 5.91 13.84 0.97
CA LYS A 141 5.14 15.08 0.97
C LYS A 141 6.00 16.19 1.56
N LYS A 142 6.37 17.22 0.79
CA LYS A 142 6.83 18.49 1.37
C LYS A 142 5.64 19.14 2.10
N ARG A 143 5.77 19.33 3.42
CA ARG A 143 4.80 20.09 4.22
C ARG A 143 4.82 21.53 3.70
N LYS A 144 3.70 21.98 3.13
CA LYS A 144 3.52 23.39 2.77
C LYS A 144 2.89 24.10 3.96
N LEU A 145 3.38 25.30 4.27
CA LEU A 145 2.69 26.24 5.14
C LEU A 145 1.34 26.56 4.49
N PHE A 146 0.24 26.36 5.23
CA PHE A 146 -1.07 26.78 4.79
C PHE A 146 -1.20 28.28 5.09
N GLY A 147 -1.33 29.10 4.06
CA GLY A 147 -1.82 30.48 4.22
C GLY A 147 -3.31 30.46 4.58
N ARG A 148 -3.78 31.49 5.29
CA ARG A 148 -5.21 31.68 5.61
C ARG A 148 -6.00 31.70 4.29
N GLY A 149 -6.89 30.73 4.11
CA GLY A 149 -7.75 30.63 2.94
C GLY A 149 -8.77 31.76 2.92
N HIS A 150 -9.17 32.18 1.73
CA HIS A 150 -10.24 33.16 1.55
C HIS A 150 -11.56 32.65 2.15
N HIS A 151 -12.36 33.55 2.71
CA HIS A 151 -13.72 33.24 3.16
C HIS A 151 -14.53 32.70 1.97
N HIS A 152 -14.88 31.41 2.02
CA HIS A 152 -15.83 30.85 1.08
C HIS A 152 -17.23 31.36 1.44
N LYS A 153 -17.94 31.96 0.48
CA LYS A 153 -19.37 32.24 0.65
C LYS A 153 -20.09 30.91 0.88
N ALA A 154 -20.81 30.79 1.98
CA ALA A 154 -21.68 29.64 2.22
C ALA A 154 -22.82 29.69 1.20
N PHE A 155 -22.96 28.63 0.40
CA PHE A 155 -24.10 28.50 -0.49
C PHE A 155 -25.33 28.08 0.32
N HIS A 156 -26.48 28.68 0.00
CA HIS A 156 -27.75 28.26 0.59
C HIS A 156 -28.18 26.94 -0.06
N ILE A 157 -28.19 25.87 0.73
CA ILE A 157 -28.74 24.57 0.33
C ILE A 157 -30.11 24.46 1.02
N PRO A 158 -31.21 24.47 0.26
CA PRO A 158 -32.55 24.43 0.84
C PRO A 158 -32.77 23.09 1.56
N ARG A 159 -33.47 23.10 2.69
CA ARG A 159 -33.92 21.89 3.42
C ARG A 159 -32.82 20.87 3.73
N ARG A 160 -31.56 21.30 3.84
CA ARG A 160 -30.46 20.40 4.22
C ARG A 160 -30.66 19.88 5.65
N VAL A 161 -30.48 18.57 5.82
CA VAL A 161 -30.48 17.91 7.13
C VAL A 161 -29.04 17.80 7.64
N SER A 162 -28.80 18.19 8.89
CA SER A 162 -27.46 18.14 9.47
C SER A 162 -26.97 16.70 9.59
N ILE A 163 -25.66 16.49 9.45
CA ILE A 163 -25.00 15.21 9.76
C ILE A 163 -25.24 14.77 11.21
N ASN A 164 -25.53 15.70 12.12
CA ASN A 164 -25.80 15.41 13.53
C ASN A 164 -27.13 14.67 13.72
N GLU A 165 -28.07 14.83 12.79
CA GLU A 165 -29.36 14.12 12.78
C GLU A 165 -29.24 12.73 12.13
N ARG A 166 -28.06 12.38 11.61
CA ARG A 166 -27.82 11.06 11.02
C ARG A 166 -27.82 9.99 12.12
N PRO A 167 -28.58 8.89 11.95
CA PRO A 167 -28.58 7.80 12.91
C PRO A 167 -27.17 7.28 13.26
N LYS A 168 -26.85 7.20 14.55
CA LYS A 168 -25.51 6.87 15.07
C LYS A 168 -25.00 5.49 14.60
N HIS A 169 -25.88 4.54 14.28
CA HIS A 169 -25.47 3.22 13.79
C HIS A 169 -24.74 3.30 12.44
N ILE A 170 -25.02 4.33 11.64
CA ILE A 170 -24.41 4.54 10.32
C ILE A 170 -22.89 4.80 10.44
N GLU A 171 -22.42 5.39 11.55
CA GLU A 171 -20.99 5.62 11.78
C GLU A 171 -20.20 4.34 12.00
N LYS A 172 -20.85 3.27 12.43
CA LYS A 172 -20.21 1.96 12.63
C LYS A 172 -19.87 1.28 11.30
N ARG A 173 -20.44 1.74 10.18
CA ARG A 173 -20.20 1.22 8.82
C ARG A 173 -20.45 -0.29 8.68
N LYS A 174 -21.35 -0.83 9.51
CA LYS A 174 -21.72 -2.26 9.52
C LYS A 174 -22.86 -2.58 8.56
N GLN A 175 -23.64 -1.58 8.18
CA GLN A 175 -24.76 -1.70 7.25
C GLN A 175 -24.35 -1.11 5.89
N SER A 176 -24.71 -1.81 4.82
CA SER A 176 -24.53 -1.36 3.46
C SER A 176 -25.63 -0.38 3.04
N GLY A 177 -25.33 0.40 2.01
CA GLY A 177 -26.29 1.34 1.40
C GLY A 177 -26.21 2.76 1.94
N HIS A 178 -25.15 3.08 2.66
CA HIS A 178 -24.83 4.45 3.07
C HIS A 178 -23.70 4.97 2.19
N TRP A 179 -23.98 5.99 1.40
CA TRP A 179 -23.06 6.54 0.42
C TRP A 179 -22.51 7.90 0.86
N GLU A 180 -21.28 8.20 0.47
CA GLU A 180 -20.69 9.54 0.51
C GLU A 180 -20.53 10.02 -0.94
N ALA A 181 -20.95 11.24 -1.24
CA ALA A 181 -20.81 11.84 -2.58
C ALA A 181 -19.91 13.07 -2.52
N ASP A 182 -19.05 13.24 -3.52
CA ASP A 182 -18.14 14.38 -3.64
C ASP A 182 -17.81 14.64 -5.12
N THR A 183 -17.29 15.83 -5.43
CA THR A 183 -16.92 16.23 -6.78
C THR A 183 -15.44 16.58 -6.88
N MET A 184 -14.69 15.80 -7.66
CA MET A 184 -13.30 16.09 -7.98
C MET A 184 -13.21 17.05 -9.16
N VAL A 185 -12.61 18.23 -8.93
CA VAL A 185 -12.41 19.27 -9.95
C VAL A 185 -10.96 19.36 -10.46
N SER A 186 -10.76 19.96 -11.62
CA SER A 186 -9.44 20.32 -12.15
C SER A 186 -9.42 21.81 -12.53
N ARG A 187 -8.27 22.48 -12.32
CA ARG A 187 -8.10 23.88 -12.75
C ARG A 187 -7.95 24.04 -14.26
N GLN A 188 -7.76 22.93 -14.99
CA GLN A 188 -7.50 22.93 -16.43
C GLN A 188 -8.77 22.83 -17.29
N SER A 189 -9.92 22.48 -16.69
CA SER A 189 -11.16 22.26 -17.44
C SER A 189 -12.40 22.48 -16.57
N LYS A 190 -13.50 22.93 -17.18
CA LYS A 190 -14.82 22.99 -16.53
C LYS A 190 -15.35 21.59 -16.14
N LYS A 191 -14.93 20.54 -16.84
CA LYS A 191 -15.31 19.15 -16.54
C LYS A 191 -14.84 18.72 -15.15
N SER A 192 -15.66 17.94 -14.48
CA SER A 192 -15.41 17.40 -13.14
C SER A 192 -15.68 15.90 -13.12
N LEU A 193 -15.28 15.22 -12.05
CA LEU A 193 -15.66 13.83 -11.79
C LEU A 193 -16.54 13.79 -10.54
N ALA A 194 -17.77 13.32 -10.68
CA ALA A 194 -18.59 12.90 -9.56
C ALA A 194 -18.03 11.60 -9.00
N ILE A 195 -17.90 11.55 -7.68
CA ILE A 195 -17.42 10.39 -6.96
C ILE A 195 -18.47 10.04 -5.92
N SER A 196 -18.95 8.80 -5.96
CA SER A 196 -19.75 8.23 -4.87
C SER A 196 -19.04 7.02 -4.29
N LEU A 197 -19.07 6.91 -2.97
CA LEU A 197 -18.40 5.85 -2.22
C LEU A 197 -19.38 5.22 -1.24
N GLU A 198 -19.53 3.91 -1.30
CA GLU A 198 -20.28 3.15 -0.30
C GLU A 198 -19.44 2.97 0.98
N ARG A 199 -20.00 3.33 2.14
CA ARG A 199 -19.26 3.47 3.40
C ARG A 199 -18.91 2.14 4.06
N SER A 200 -19.56 1.02 3.77
CA SER A 200 -19.21 -0.26 4.37
C SER A 200 -18.15 -0.98 3.53
N SER A 201 -18.45 -1.24 2.27
CA SER A 201 -17.66 -1.96 1.27
C SER A 201 -16.54 -1.14 0.63
N ARG A 202 -16.56 0.20 0.73
CA ARG A 202 -15.64 1.10 0.00
C ARG A 202 -15.80 1.04 -1.51
N LEU A 203 -16.93 0.54 -2.02
CA LEU A 203 -17.19 0.54 -3.46
C LEU A 203 -17.23 1.98 -3.97
N LEU A 204 -16.46 2.25 -5.01
CA LEU A 204 -16.31 3.57 -5.60
C LEU A 204 -16.98 3.61 -6.97
N HIS A 205 -17.78 4.63 -7.24
CA HIS A 205 -18.18 5.01 -8.59
C HIS A 205 -17.54 6.33 -8.97
N ILE A 206 -17.15 6.44 -10.23
CA ILE A 206 -16.55 7.63 -10.81
C ILE A 206 -17.29 7.95 -12.12
N ASP A 207 -17.92 9.11 -12.16
CA ASP A 207 -18.68 9.58 -13.32
C ASP A 207 -18.14 10.91 -13.81
N LYS A 208 -17.85 10.97 -15.11
CA LYS A 208 -17.35 12.19 -15.75
C LYS A 208 -18.52 13.13 -16.03
N LEU A 209 -18.46 14.32 -15.45
CA LEU A 209 -19.43 15.39 -15.67
C LEU A 209 -18.92 16.42 -16.68
N VAL A 210 -19.84 17.06 -17.39
CA VAL A 210 -19.52 18.16 -18.30
C VAL A 210 -19.14 19.44 -17.55
N ALA A 211 -19.72 19.65 -16.37
CA ALA A 211 -19.46 20.77 -15.48
C ALA A 211 -19.81 20.42 -14.03
N LYS A 212 -19.33 21.22 -13.07
CA LYS A 212 -19.67 21.13 -11.64
C LYS A 212 -21.03 21.79 -11.39
N GLU A 213 -22.11 21.12 -11.77
CA GLU A 213 -23.49 21.62 -11.69
C GLU A 213 -24.39 20.60 -11.00
N SER A 214 -25.40 21.07 -10.26
CA SER A 214 -26.29 20.26 -9.43
C SER A 214 -27.05 19.22 -10.22
N HIS A 215 -27.81 19.63 -11.24
CA HIS A 215 -28.59 18.70 -12.06
C HIS A 215 -27.73 17.63 -12.75
N LYS A 216 -26.46 17.92 -13.08
CA LYS A 216 -25.53 16.93 -13.66
C LYS A 216 -25.11 15.91 -12.61
N LEU A 217 -24.85 16.33 -11.38
CA LEU A 217 -24.54 15.44 -10.26
C LEU A 217 -25.75 14.55 -9.93
N VAL A 218 -26.96 15.12 -9.87
CA VAL A 218 -28.22 14.38 -9.69
C VAL A 218 -28.34 13.28 -10.73
N ASN A 219 -28.26 13.63 -12.02
CA ASN A 219 -28.39 12.64 -13.09
C ASN A 219 -27.33 11.52 -13.01
N ALA A 220 -26.10 11.85 -12.62
CA ALA A 220 -25.03 10.87 -12.46
C ALA A 220 -25.28 9.92 -11.29
N LEU A 221 -25.64 10.45 -10.11
CA LEU A 221 -25.94 9.64 -8.92
C LEU A 221 -27.18 8.79 -9.12
N THR A 222 -28.27 9.36 -9.64
CA THR A 222 -29.51 8.63 -9.95
C THR A 222 -29.23 7.47 -10.89
N ARG A 223 -28.55 7.71 -12.02
CA ARG A 223 -28.23 6.65 -12.99
C ARG A 223 -27.40 5.52 -12.41
N ARG A 224 -26.46 5.81 -11.49
CA ARG A 224 -25.61 4.78 -10.90
C ARG A 224 -26.30 3.99 -9.81
N LEU A 225 -27.04 4.68 -8.95
CA LEU A 225 -27.61 4.08 -7.75
C LEU A 225 -28.99 3.45 -8.00
N SER A 226 -29.71 3.85 -9.06
CA SER A 226 -31.01 3.27 -9.40
C SER A 226 -30.94 1.77 -9.73
N CYS A 227 -29.78 1.28 -10.17
CA CYS A 227 -29.53 -0.13 -10.44
C CYS A 227 -29.49 -0.99 -9.16
N TYR A 228 -29.45 -0.39 -7.97
CA TYR A 228 -29.37 -1.10 -6.71
C TYR A 228 -30.73 -1.15 -6.00
N PRO A 229 -31.02 -2.23 -5.25
CA PRO A 229 -32.22 -2.32 -4.42
C PRO A 229 -32.19 -1.28 -3.30
N GLN A 230 -33.38 -0.90 -2.80
CA GLN A 230 -33.54 0.19 -1.83
C GLN A 230 -32.64 0.04 -0.58
N GLN A 231 -32.43 -1.20 -0.13
CA GLN A 231 -31.59 -1.55 1.00
C GLN A 231 -30.12 -1.16 0.81
N LEU A 232 -29.66 -1.02 -0.44
CA LEU A 232 -28.31 -0.63 -0.83
C LEU A 232 -28.21 0.84 -1.28
N ARG A 233 -29.29 1.62 -1.17
CA ARG A 233 -29.33 3.07 -1.44
C ARG A 233 -30.19 3.79 -0.39
N ARG A 234 -29.79 3.67 0.88
CA ARG A 234 -30.54 4.22 2.02
C ARG A 234 -30.28 5.71 2.20
N THR A 235 -29.02 6.11 2.23
CA THR A 235 -28.64 7.49 2.55
C THR A 235 -27.46 7.96 1.74
N ILE A 236 -27.37 9.26 1.48
CA ILE A 236 -26.21 9.89 0.85
C ILE A 236 -25.73 11.05 1.72
N THR A 237 -24.42 11.14 1.94
CA THR A 237 -23.78 12.21 2.71
C THR A 237 -22.98 13.13 1.80
N TYR A 238 -23.22 14.43 1.93
CA TYR A 238 -22.69 15.49 1.09
C TYR A 238 -21.88 16.51 1.91
N ASP A 239 -21.04 17.27 1.21
CA ASP A 239 -20.50 18.53 1.75
C ASP A 239 -21.44 19.71 1.42
N ASN A 240 -21.13 20.90 1.92
CA ASN A 240 -21.92 22.11 1.66
C ASN A 240 -21.60 22.78 0.32
N GLY A 241 -21.26 21.99 -0.70
CA GLY A 241 -21.00 22.46 -2.05
C GLY A 241 -22.27 22.84 -2.82
N SER A 242 -22.19 23.82 -3.71
CA SER A 242 -23.30 24.27 -4.55
C SER A 242 -23.81 23.18 -5.52
N GLU A 243 -22.98 22.18 -5.83
CA GLU A 243 -23.38 21.01 -6.61
C GLU A 243 -24.44 20.14 -5.91
N ASN A 244 -24.61 20.28 -4.60
CA ASN A 244 -25.52 19.43 -3.81
C ASN A 244 -26.88 20.11 -3.55
N VAL A 245 -27.15 21.26 -4.17
CA VAL A 245 -28.39 22.03 -3.96
C VAL A 245 -29.64 21.20 -4.31
N GLU A 246 -29.61 20.42 -5.39
CA GLU A 246 -30.73 19.58 -5.84
C GLU A 246 -30.76 18.16 -5.22
N HIS A 247 -30.21 17.97 -4.03
CA HIS A 247 -30.16 16.65 -3.38
C HIS A 247 -31.55 16.03 -3.13
N GLU A 248 -32.59 16.84 -2.95
CA GLU A 248 -33.96 16.35 -2.75
C GLU A 248 -34.50 15.61 -3.96
N ARG A 249 -34.15 16.02 -5.18
CA ARG A 249 -34.51 15.29 -6.40
C ARG A 249 -33.98 13.86 -6.38
N ILE A 250 -32.79 13.66 -5.78
CA ILE A 250 -32.20 12.33 -5.60
C ILE A 250 -33.02 11.55 -4.56
N ASN A 251 -33.38 12.18 -3.43
CA ASN A 251 -34.21 11.55 -2.40
C ASN A 251 -35.57 11.10 -2.95
N GLU A 252 -36.23 11.94 -3.75
CA GLU A 252 -37.52 11.62 -4.39
C GLU A 252 -37.37 10.46 -5.38
N THR A 253 -36.37 10.52 -6.26
CA THR A 253 -36.19 9.51 -7.32
C THR A 253 -35.70 8.17 -6.76
N LEU A 254 -34.83 8.20 -5.75
CA LEU A 254 -34.16 7.02 -5.21
C LEU A 254 -34.68 6.56 -3.84
N GLY A 255 -35.66 7.24 -3.25
CA GLY A 255 -36.10 6.97 -1.88
C GLY A 255 -34.98 7.14 -0.83
N THR A 256 -33.91 7.87 -1.14
CA THR A 256 -32.77 8.05 -0.23
C THR A 256 -33.04 9.15 0.79
N ARG A 257 -32.25 9.19 1.86
CA ARG A 257 -32.15 10.38 2.74
C ARG A 257 -30.80 11.06 2.57
N SER A 258 -30.79 12.39 2.58
CA SER A 258 -29.58 13.18 2.44
C SER A 258 -29.14 13.77 3.78
N TYR A 259 -27.82 13.78 4.03
CA TYR A 259 -27.22 14.41 5.20
C TYR A 259 -26.03 15.28 4.80
N PHE A 260 -25.84 16.41 5.48
CA PHE A 260 -24.80 17.39 5.14
C PHE A 260 -23.81 17.59 6.27
N CYS A 261 -22.52 17.50 5.94
CA CYS A 261 -21.43 17.73 6.88
C CYS A 261 -21.50 19.14 7.48
N ASN A 262 -20.99 19.28 8.69
CA ASN A 262 -20.84 20.57 9.34
C ASN A 262 -19.76 21.41 8.60
N PRO A 263 -19.92 22.75 8.50
CA PRO A 263 -18.91 23.61 7.89
C PRO A 263 -17.54 23.43 8.56
N PHE A 264 -16.45 23.34 7.77
CA PHE A 264 -15.08 23.13 8.26
C PHE A 264 -14.78 21.75 8.89
N HIS A 265 -15.73 20.81 8.88
CA HIS A 265 -15.55 19.45 9.42
C HIS A 265 -15.27 18.40 8.33
N SER A 266 -14.17 18.57 7.58
CA SER A 266 -13.87 17.73 6.41
C SER A 266 -13.70 16.22 6.75
N TRP A 267 -13.34 15.90 7.99
CA TRP A 267 -13.15 14.53 8.46
C TRP A 267 -14.44 13.69 8.53
N GLU A 268 -15.61 14.33 8.55
CA GLU A 268 -16.91 13.65 8.53
C GLU A 268 -17.14 12.84 7.24
N LYS A 269 -16.37 13.15 6.18
CA LYS A 269 -16.30 12.46 4.87
C LYS A 269 -14.94 11.83 4.60
N GLY A 270 -14.22 11.41 5.64
CA GLY A 270 -12.85 10.90 5.50
C GLY A 270 -12.68 9.71 4.54
N SER A 271 -13.74 8.93 4.27
CA SER A 271 -13.64 7.77 3.37
C SER A 271 -13.60 8.18 1.90
N VAL A 272 -14.49 9.08 1.48
CA VAL A 272 -14.48 9.61 0.11
C VAL A 272 -13.26 10.48 -0.14
N GLU A 273 -12.81 11.27 0.85
CA GLU A 273 -11.56 12.05 0.75
C GLU A 273 -10.33 11.15 0.50
N TYR A 274 -10.21 10.07 1.28
CA TYR A 274 -9.15 9.09 1.08
C TYR A 274 -9.22 8.47 -0.32
N SER A 275 -10.43 8.14 -0.79
CA SER A 275 -10.66 7.52 -2.10
C SER A 275 -10.34 8.47 -3.25
N ILE A 276 -10.69 9.76 -3.13
CA ILE A 276 -10.25 10.83 -4.03
C ILE A 276 -8.73 10.87 -4.11
N GLY A 277 -8.05 10.76 -2.96
CA GLY A 277 -6.59 10.67 -2.90
C GLY A 277 -6.01 9.53 -3.75
N LEU A 278 -6.71 8.40 -3.85
CA LEU A 278 -6.32 7.28 -4.72
C LEU A 278 -6.58 7.57 -6.19
N VAL A 279 -7.73 8.17 -6.52
CA VAL A 279 -8.03 8.61 -7.90
C VAL A 279 -6.97 9.62 -8.36
N ARG A 280 -6.54 10.53 -7.47
CA ARG A 280 -5.49 11.53 -7.76
C ARG A 280 -4.13 10.94 -8.08
N ARG A 281 -3.84 9.68 -7.73
CA ARG A 281 -2.62 8.99 -8.17
C ARG A 281 -2.66 8.67 -9.67
N PHE A 282 -3.84 8.40 -10.21
CA PHE A 282 -4.03 8.19 -11.64
C PHE A 282 -4.26 9.51 -12.38
N LEU A 283 -4.92 10.46 -11.73
CA LEU A 283 -5.34 11.75 -12.28
C LEU A 283 -4.86 12.91 -11.38
N PRO A 284 -3.58 13.31 -11.47
CA PRO A 284 -3.03 14.42 -10.69
C PRO A 284 -3.84 15.73 -10.76
N LYS A 285 -3.63 16.66 -9.81
CA LYS A 285 -4.42 17.91 -9.72
C LYS A 285 -4.46 18.77 -10.99
N LYS A 286 -3.42 18.69 -11.83
CA LYS A 286 -3.30 19.44 -13.08
C LYS A 286 -3.75 18.64 -14.31
N THR A 287 -4.37 17.47 -14.14
CA THR A 287 -4.89 16.71 -15.28
C THR A 287 -6.12 17.40 -15.84
N ASP A 288 -6.14 17.66 -17.13
CA ASP A 288 -7.31 18.14 -17.86
C ASP A 288 -8.33 16.98 -18.00
N PHE A 289 -9.49 17.12 -17.36
CA PHE A 289 -10.52 16.09 -17.40
C PHE A 289 -11.27 16.06 -18.73
N ALA A 290 -11.22 17.12 -19.54
CA ALA A 290 -11.76 17.11 -20.89
C ALA A 290 -11.12 16.02 -21.74
N LYS A 291 -9.79 15.90 -21.66
CA LYS A 291 -8.95 14.95 -22.43
C LYS A 291 -9.02 13.49 -21.95
N ILE A 292 -9.62 13.21 -20.79
CA ILE A 292 -9.74 11.84 -20.27
C ILE A 292 -10.94 11.14 -20.89
N SER A 293 -10.75 9.98 -21.53
CA SER A 293 -11.88 9.19 -22.05
C SER A 293 -12.72 8.55 -20.93
N HIS A 294 -14.01 8.31 -21.20
CA HIS A 294 -14.89 7.56 -20.30
C HIS A 294 -14.36 6.13 -20.03
N TYR A 295 -13.70 5.51 -21.03
CA TYR A 295 -13.03 4.22 -20.86
C TYR A 295 -11.93 4.29 -19.79
N ARG A 296 -11.07 5.32 -19.82
CA ARG A 296 -10.01 5.48 -18.81
C ARG A 296 -10.58 5.68 -17.41
N VAL A 297 -11.68 6.42 -17.27
CA VAL A 297 -12.39 6.58 -15.98
C VAL A 297 -12.89 5.24 -15.46
N ARG A 298 -13.60 4.46 -16.30
CA ARG A 298 -14.08 3.11 -15.94
C ARG A 298 -12.95 2.15 -15.59
N LYS A 299 -11.80 2.24 -16.28
CA LYS A 299 -10.61 1.43 -15.97
C LYS A 299 -10.05 1.77 -14.58
N ILE A 300 -9.99 3.06 -14.21
CA ILE A 300 -9.54 3.49 -12.88
C ILE A 300 -10.51 3.01 -11.80
N GLU A 301 -11.82 3.17 -12.03
CA GLU A 301 -12.88 2.66 -11.14
C GLU A 301 -12.70 1.16 -10.89
N LYS A 302 -12.61 0.35 -11.95
CA LYS A 302 -12.39 -1.10 -11.88
C LYS A 302 -11.10 -1.45 -11.12
N LEU A 303 -10.00 -0.75 -11.36
CA LEU A 303 -8.73 -0.99 -10.66
C LEU A 303 -8.84 -0.69 -9.16
N LEU A 304 -9.59 0.34 -8.76
CA LEU A 304 -9.75 0.74 -7.36
C LEU A 304 -10.74 -0.15 -6.60
N ASN A 305 -11.79 -0.62 -7.27
CA ASN A 305 -12.78 -1.54 -6.70
C ASN A 305 -12.28 -2.98 -6.61
N ASN A 306 -11.30 -3.36 -7.44
CA ASN A 306 -10.61 -4.66 -7.33
C ASN A 306 -9.25 -4.55 -6.63
N ARG A 307 -9.02 -3.49 -5.84
CA ARG A 307 -7.83 -3.34 -5.00
C ARG A 307 -8.17 -3.72 -3.56
N PRO A 308 -7.45 -4.69 -2.95
CA PRO A 308 -7.74 -5.18 -1.61
C PRO A 308 -7.55 -4.08 -0.57
N ARG A 309 -8.36 -4.11 0.48
CA ARG A 309 -8.35 -3.09 1.54
C ARG A 309 -8.10 -3.74 2.88
N LYS A 310 -7.10 -3.27 3.62
CA LYS A 310 -6.83 -3.74 4.98
C LYS A 310 -8.05 -3.64 5.91
N CYS A 311 -8.84 -2.57 5.77
CA CYS A 311 -10.07 -2.39 6.55
C CYS A 311 -11.21 -3.36 6.19
N LEU A 312 -11.06 -4.12 5.10
CA LEU A 312 -11.96 -5.18 4.67
C LEU A 312 -11.27 -6.54 4.78
N ASN A 313 -10.28 -6.68 5.68
CA ASN A 313 -9.48 -7.88 5.83
C ASN A 313 -8.82 -8.34 4.52
N PHE A 314 -8.38 -7.39 3.70
CA PHE A 314 -7.78 -7.61 2.37
C PHE A 314 -8.73 -8.15 1.30
N GLN A 315 -10.05 -8.21 1.55
CA GLN A 315 -11.02 -8.33 0.47
C GLN A 315 -11.08 -7.05 -0.38
N THR A 316 -11.54 -7.21 -1.61
CA THR A 316 -11.76 -6.08 -2.53
C THR A 316 -13.14 -5.45 -2.32
N PRO A 317 -13.28 -4.14 -2.55
CA PRO A 317 -14.58 -3.47 -2.49
C PRO A 317 -15.67 -4.14 -3.34
N SER A 318 -15.32 -4.63 -4.54
CA SER A 318 -16.25 -5.38 -5.39
C SER A 318 -16.77 -6.65 -4.70
N GLU A 319 -15.88 -7.45 -4.09
CA GLU A 319 -16.26 -8.71 -3.43
C GLU A 319 -17.20 -8.47 -2.25
N VAL A 320 -16.86 -7.50 -1.39
CA VAL A 320 -17.68 -7.16 -0.22
C VAL A 320 -19.04 -6.64 -0.67
N PHE A 321 -19.08 -5.73 -1.65
CA PHE A 321 -20.36 -5.17 -2.11
C PHE A 321 -21.22 -6.21 -2.84
N ASN A 322 -20.64 -7.04 -3.69
CA ASN A 322 -21.38 -8.11 -4.38
C ASN A 322 -21.99 -9.11 -3.39
N SER A 323 -21.27 -9.41 -2.30
CA SER A 323 -21.81 -10.24 -1.21
C SER A 323 -23.03 -9.58 -0.55
N CYS A 324 -23.01 -8.25 -0.37
CA CYS A 324 -24.19 -7.52 0.11
C CYS A 324 -25.36 -7.57 -0.89
N VAL A 325 -25.09 -7.43 -2.19
CA VAL A 325 -26.13 -7.52 -3.24
C VAL A 325 -26.80 -8.89 -3.21
N ALA A 326 -26.00 -9.97 -3.19
CA ALA A 326 -26.50 -11.34 -3.17
C ALA A 326 -27.35 -11.67 -1.93
N LEU A 327 -27.13 -10.99 -0.80
CA LEU A 327 -27.94 -11.16 0.42
C LEU A 327 -29.25 -10.34 0.41
N THR A 328 -29.43 -9.46 -0.57
CA THR A 328 -30.56 -8.49 -0.59
C THR A 328 -31.46 -8.60 -1.82
N GLY A 329 -31.05 -9.36 -2.84
CA GLY A 329 -31.85 -9.68 -4.02
C GLY A 329 -32.35 -11.12 -3.94
#